data_AF-X1V2J6-F1
#
_entry.id   AF-X1V2J6-F1
#
_cell.length_a   1.000
_cell.length_b   1.000
_cell.length_c   1.000
_cell.angle_alpha   90.00
_cell.angle_beta   90.00
_cell.angle_gamma   90.00
#
_symmetry.space_group_name_H-M   'P 1'
#
loop_
_entity.id
_entity.type
_entity.pdbx_description
1 polymer ?
#
loop_
_entity_poly.entity_id
_entity_poly.type
_entity_poly.pdbx_seq_one_letter_code
_entity_poly.pdbx_strand_id
1 'polypeptide(L)'
;MGRLAQIIEAQFGFKLQAEFNPKPVTLVAATIKNLLLDNPDRVRWTIVNLGTEVVYLSHEAAPSSSNGYYLDKNGGSISMSWEE
;
A
#
# COMPACT_ATOMS: atom_id res chain seq x y z
N MET A 1 5.76 4.71 22.21
CA MET A 1 5.08 5.22 21.01
C MET A 1 5.94 6.33 20.41
N GLY A 2 6.16 6.33 19.09
CA GLY A 2 7.04 7.31 18.44
C GLY A 2 6.44 8.72 18.39
N ARG A 3 7.29 9.75 18.44
CA ARG A 3 6.90 11.18 18.43
C ARG A 3 6.01 11.57 17.24
N LEU A 4 6.16 10.87 16.12
CA LEU A 4 5.34 11.06 14.92
C LEU A 4 3.88 10.65 15.14
N ALA A 5 3.62 9.54 15.82
CA ALA A 5 2.25 9.09 16.11
C ALA A 5 1.50 10.12 16.96
N GLN A 6 2.17 10.69 17.97
CA GLN A 6 1.57 11.72 18.85
C GLN A 6 1.25 13.02 18.11
N ILE A 7 2.09 13.45 17.16
CA ILE A 7 1.83 14.66 16.36
C ILE A 7 0.61 14.45 15.46
N ILE A 8 0.50 13.27 14.84
CA ILE A 8 -0.62 12.99 13.93
C ILE A 8 -1.92 12.80 14.72
N GLU A 9 -1.89 12.14 15.89
CA GLU A 9 -3.06 12.08 16.79
C GLU A 9 -3.54 13.48 17.21
N ALA A 10 -2.61 14.41 17.48
CA ALA A 10 -2.94 15.78 17.86
C ALA A 10 -3.52 16.62 16.71
N GLN A 11 -3.14 16.32 15.46
CA GLN A 11 -3.66 17.04 14.29
C GLN A 11 -5.05 16.56 13.86
N PHE A 12 -5.32 15.26 13.93
CA PHE A 12 -6.55 14.68 13.39
C PHE A 12 -7.60 14.34 14.46
N GLY A 13 -7.23 14.29 15.74
CA GLY A 13 -8.17 14.03 16.85
C GLY A 13 -8.59 12.58 17.01
N PHE A 14 -8.02 11.65 16.24
CA PHE A 14 -8.24 10.21 16.34
C PHE A 14 -6.92 9.42 16.36
N LYS A 15 -6.95 8.23 16.97
CA LYS A 15 -5.77 7.35 17.10
C LYS A 15 -5.45 6.69 15.77
N LEU A 16 -4.33 7.06 15.16
CA LEU A 16 -3.83 6.36 13.98
C LEU A 16 -3.03 5.11 14.39
N GLN A 17 -3.41 3.97 13.85
CA GLN A 17 -2.64 2.74 13.96
C GLN A 17 -1.83 2.54 12.69
N ALA A 18 -0.50 2.62 12.80
CA ALA A 18 0.38 2.21 11.71
C ALA A 18 0.38 0.69 11.63
N GLU A 19 -0.29 0.15 10.62
CA GLU A 19 -0.24 -1.27 10.29
C GLU A 19 0.74 -1.48 9.13
N PHE A 20 1.88 -2.13 9.42
CA PHE A 20 2.83 -2.55 8.41
C PHE A 20 2.38 -3.89 7.85
N ASN A 21 1.35 -3.87 7.00
CA ASN A 21 1.10 -4.97 6.08
C ASN A 21 2.01 -4.75 4.85
N PRO A 22 2.80 -5.74 4.43
CA PRO A 22 2.52 -7.16 4.63
C PRO A 22 3.56 -7.89 5.50
N LYS A 23 3.11 -8.91 6.25
CA LYS A 23 3.95 -10.13 6.37
C LYS A 23 4.35 -10.50 4.94
N PRO A 24 5.65 -10.61 4.60
CA PRO A 24 6.12 -10.72 3.23
C PRO A 24 5.19 -11.65 2.43
N VAL A 25 4.45 -11.06 1.49
CA VAL A 25 3.65 -11.88 0.57
C VAL A 25 4.68 -12.49 -0.35
N THR A 26 5.15 -13.69 0.00
CA THR A 26 6.04 -14.47 -0.85
C THR A 26 5.30 -14.70 -2.16
N LEU A 27 5.64 -13.91 -3.18
CA LEU A 27 5.14 -14.05 -4.54
C LEU A 27 5.63 -15.41 -5.07
N VAL A 28 4.78 -16.42 -4.99
CA VAL A 28 5.05 -17.76 -5.55
C VAL A 28 4.14 -18.06 -6.76
N ALA A 29 3.16 -17.20 -7.08
CA ALA A 29 2.34 -17.39 -8.27
C ALA A 29 1.84 -16.06 -8.84
N ALA A 30 1.70 -16.00 -10.18
CA ALA A 30 1.10 -14.92 -10.96
C ALA A 30 -0.44 -14.80 -10.75
N THR A 31 -0.89 -15.00 -9.51
CA THR A 31 -2.31 -14.92 -9.13
C THR A 31 -2.59 -13.53 -8.61
N ILE A 32 -3.70 -12.95 -9.09
CA ILE A 32 -4.22 -11.69 -8.56
C ILE A 32 -4.50 -11.86 -7.07
N LYS A 33 -3.98 -10.93 -6.26
CA LYS A 33 -4.17 -10.94 -4.81
C LYS A 33 -4.55 -9.56 -4.32
N ASN A 34 -5.55 -9.50 -3.44
CA ASN A 34 -5.87 -8.27 -2.75
C ASN A 34 -4.77 -7.95 -1.73
N LEU A 35 -4.07 -6.83 -1.92
CA LEU A 35 -3.01 -6.35 -1.03
C LEU A 35 -3.56 -5.54 0.14
N LEU A 36 -4.62 -4.78 -0.10
CA LEU A 36 -5.21 -3.85 0.85
C LEU A 36 -6.71 -4.08 0.89
N LEU A 37 -7.22 -4.59 2.01
CA LEU A 37 -8.66 -4.73 2.22
C LEU A 37 -9.34 -3.35 2.17
N ASP A 38 -10.62 -3.31 1.80
CA ASP A 38 -11.41 -2.09 1.85
C ASP A 38 -11.44 -1.54 3.27
N ASN A 39 -10.94 -0.33 3.43
CA ASN A 39 -10.91 0.36 4.72
C ASN A 39 -11.22 1.84 4.48
N PRO A 40 -12.45 2.30 4.80
CA PRO A 40 -12.85 3.69 4.62
C PRO A 40 -12.07 4.67 5.52
N ASP A 41 -11.47 4.18 6.60
CA ASP A 41 -10.67 4.98 7.54
C ASP A 41 -9.17 5.04 7.14
N ARG A 42 -8.81 4.51 5.97
CA ARG A 42 -7.41 4.50 5.50
C ARG A 42 -7.01 5.90 5.01
N VAL A 43 -6.23 6.60 5.84
CA VAL A 43 -5.70 7.94 5.53
C VAL A 43 -4.48 7.90 4.60
N ARG A 44 -3.66 6.84 4.65
CA ARG A 44 -2.43 6.73 3.84
C ARG A 44 -2.04 5.28 3.61
N TRP A 45 -1.37 5.00 2.50
CA TRP A 45 -0.67 3.73 2.28
C TRP A 45 0.59 3.91 1.42
N THR A 46 1.49 2.93 1.51
CA THR A 46 2.69 2.86 0.68
C THR A 46 2.97 1.40 0.34
N ILE A 47 3.15 1.10 -0.94
CA ILE A 47 3.47 -0.23 -1.45
C ILE A 47 4.85 -0.16 -2.11
N VAL A 48 5.72 -1.12 -1.78
CA VAL A 48 7.08 -1.22 -2.31
C VAL A 48 7.28 -2.61 -2.92
N ASN A 49 7.67 -2.66 -4.18
CA ASN A 49 8.03 -3.88 -4.88
C ASN A 49 9.50 -4.21 -4.65
N LEU A 50 9.78 -5.12 -3.71
CA LEU A 50 11.12 -5.64 -3.45
C LEU A 50 11.43 -6.91 -4.26
N GLY A 51 10.53 -7.32 -5.16
CA GLY A 51 10.69 -8.50 -6.00
C GLY A 51 11.54 -8.23 -7.24
N THR A 52 11.91 -9.32 -7.93
CA THR A 52 12.64 -9.28 -9.21
C THR A 52 11.73 -9.13 -10.43
N GLU A 53 10.42 -9.25 -10.23
CA GLU A 53 9.40 -9.11 -11.27
C GLU A 53 8.65 -7.79 -11.11
N VAL A 54 8.11 -7.30 -12.22
CA VAL A 54 7.23 -6.12 -12.22
C VAL A 54 5.88 -6.48 -11.61
N VAL A 55 5.26 -5.52 -10.92
CA VAL A 55 3.95 -5.70 -10.29
C VAL A 55 2.97 -4.69 -10.87
N TYR A 56 1.79 -5.16 -11.24
CA TYR A 56 0.66 -4.31 -11.62
C TYR A 56 -0.30 -4.20 -10.46
N LEU A 57 -0.62 -2.98 -10.08
CA LEU A 57 -1.58 -2.67 -9.02
C LEU A 57 -2.81 -2.03 -9.63
N SER A 58 -4.01 -2.30 -9.12
CA SER A 58 -5.21 -1.58 -9.52
C SER A 58 -6.16 -1.49 -8.35
N HIS A 59 -7.04 -0.49 -8.39
CA HIS A 59 -8.22 -0.44 -7.52
C HIS A 59 -9.32 -1.41 -8.00
N GLU A 60 -9.21 -1.90 -9.24
CA GLU A 60 -10.11 -2.91 -9.79
C GLU A 60 -9.60 -4.33 -9.53
N ALA A 61 -10.52 -5.29 -9.56
CA ALA A 61 -10.21 -6.70 -9.29
C ALA A 61 -9.30 -7.36 -10.33
N ALA A 62 -9.09 -6.73 -11.50
CA ALA A 62 -8.30 -7.28 -12.59
C ALA A 62 -7.17 -6.31 -13.01
N PRO A 63 -6.06 -6.24 -12.24
CA PRO A 63 -4.92 -5.44 -12.63
C PRO A 63 -4.30 -5.98 -13.92
N SER A 64 -3.98 -5.08 -14.85
CA SER A 64 -3.32 -5.42 -16.11
C SER A 64 -2.31 -4.36 -16.53
N SER A 65 -1.55 -4.62 -17.58
CA SER A 65 -0.61 -3.64 -18.15
C SER A 65 -1.31 -2.45 -18.82
N SER A 66 -2.61 -2.54 -19.10
CA SER A 66 -3.41 -1.47 -19.68
C SER A 66 -4.38 -0.83 -18.68
N ASN A 67 -4.49 -1.37 -17.46
CA ASN A 67 -5.40 -0.93 -16.43
C ASN A 67 -4.77 -1.10 -15.04
N GLY A 68 -4.17 -0.02 -14.55
CA GLY A 68 -3.55 0.03 -13.23
C GLY A 68 -2.28 0.87 -13.18
N TYR A 69 -1.55 0.67 -12.10
CA TYR A 69 -0.26 1.28 -11.81
C TYR A 69 0.84 0.25 -12.05
N TYR A 70 1.82 0.64 -12.85
CA TYR A 70 3.05 -0.13 -13.04
C TYR A 70 4.01 0.12 -11.88
N LEU A 71 4.42 -0.94 -11.19
CA LEU A 71 5.39 -0.89 -10.12
C LEU A 71 6.64 -1.68 -10.51
N ASP A 72 7.72 -0.95 -10.78
CA ASP A 72 8.95 -1.55 -11.27
C ASP A 72 9.59 -2.50 -10.23
N LYS A 73 10.41 -3.43 -10.71
CA LYS A 73 11.17 -4.37 -9.87
C LYS A 73 12.24 -3.66 -9.04
N ASN A 74 12.76 -4.33 -8.03
CA ASN A 74 13.93 -3.91 -7.24
C ASN A 74 13.79 -2.53 -6.56
N GLY A 75 12.61 -2.20 -6.03
CA GLY A 75 12.39 -1.00 -5.22
C GLY A 75 11.41 0.00 -5.80
N GLY A 76 10.67 -0.34 -6.87
CA GLY A 76 9.55 0.48 -7.32
C GLY A 76 8.54 0.69 -6.19
N SER A 77 8.12 1.94 -5.96
CA SER A 77 7.21 2.28 -4.87
C SER A 77 6.09 3.22 -5.32
N ILE A 78 4.92 3.07 -4.72
CA ILE A 78 3.79 3.98 -4.87
C ILE A 78 3.20 4.29 -3.50
N SER A 79 2.76 5.53 -3.30
CA SER A 79 2.10 5.96 -2.07
C SER A 79 0.91 6.85 -2.40
N MET A 80 -0.14 6.73 -1.61
CA MET A 80 -1.31 7.62 -1.64
C MET A 80 -1.50 8.20 -0.25
N SER A 81 -1.88 9.48 -0.20
CA SER A 81 -2.31 10.19 1.01
C SER A 81 -3.69 10.78 0.76
N TRP A 82 -4.53 10.81 1.80
CA TRP A 82 -5.87 11.41 1.71
C TRP A 82 -5.86 12.94 1.61
N GLU A 83 -4.78 13.60 2.04
CA GLU A 83 -4.64 15.08 2.04
C GLU A 83 -4.28 15.69 0.67
N GLU A 84 -4.50 15.01 -0.46
CA GLU A 84 -4.34 15.63 -1.79
C GLU A 84 -5.56 16.45 -2.21
#